data_AF-A0A538KZ25-F1
#
_entry.id   AF-A0A538KZ25-F1
#
_cell.length_a   1.000
_cell.length_b   1.000
_cell.length_c   1.000
_cell.angle_alpha   90.00
_cell.angle_beta   90.00
_cell.angle_gamma   90.00
#
_symmetry.space_group_name_H-M   'P 1'
#
loop_
_entity.id
_entity.type
_entity.pdbx_description
1 polymer ?
#
loop_
_entity_poly.entity_id
_entity_poly.type
_entity_poly.pdbx_seq_one_letter_code
_entity_poly.pdbx_strand_id
1 'polypeptide(L)'
;MIESSLGKGSPVELEPELYAASEGQLLQRLQALPESVDSVMLIGHNPGLHELARVLASRGAELPRLEEKFPTGALAILVVESESWAALGPGDAELVDYVVPRQLG
;
A
#
# COMPACT_ATOMS: atom_id res chain seq x y z
N MET A 1 13.14 15.08 -1.73
CA MET A 1 11.98 14.86 -2.63
C MET A 1 11.97 13.38 -2.93
N ILE A 2 10.83 12.67 -2.81
CA ILE A 2 10.79 11.20 -2.94
C ILE A 2 11.15 10.76 -4.37
N GLU A 3 10.80 11.57 -5.36
CA GLU A 3 11.06 11.33 -6.80
C GLU A 3 12.52 11.01 -7.12
N SER A 4 13.48 11.68 -6.48
CA SER A 4 14.91 11.43 -6.74
C SER A 4 15.41 10.07 -6.26
N SER A 5 14.63 9.40 -5.40
CA SER A 5 14.93 8.08 -4.86
C SER A 5 14.17 6.97 -5.59
N LEU A 6 13.20 7.31 -6.43
CA LEU A 6 12.50 6.35 -7.29
C LEU A 6 13.35 6.06 -8.53
N GLY A 7 13.27 4.83 -9.05
CA GLY A 7 13.95 4.46 -10.28
C GLY A 7 13.58 5.41 -11.43
N LYS A 8 14.53 5.71 -12.33
CA LYS A 8 14.26 6.56 -13.49
C LYS A 8 13.08 5.98 -14.28
N GLY A 9 12.03 6.78 -14.45
CA GLY A 9 10.88 6.43 -15.29
C GLY A 9 9.63 5.93 -14.54
N SER A 10 9.63 5.88 -13.21
CA SER A 10 8.38 5.65 -12.44
C SER A 10 7.50 6.90 -12.51
N PRO A 11 6.29 6.84 -13.11
CA PRO A 11 5.34 7.96 -13.07
C PRO A 11 4.97 8.27 -11.62
N VAL A 12 4.93 9.56 -11.28
CA VAL A 12 4.50 10.02 -9.96
C VAL A 12 3.24 10.86 -10.14
N GLU A 13 2.17 10.44 -9.49
CA GLU A 13 0.90 11.16 -9.44
C GLU A 13 0.71 11.71 -8.03
N LEU A 14 0.55 13.02 -7.91
CA LEU A 14 0.26 13.69 -6.66
C LEU A 14 -1.23 14.00 -6.60
N GLU A 15 -1.92 13.39 -5.65
CA GLU A 15 -3.37 13.50 -5.47
C GLU A 15 -3.70 14.08 -4.10
N PRO A 16 -4.03 15.39 -4.03
CA PRO A 16 -4.42 16.04 -2.78
C PRO A 16 -5.57 15.34 -2.05
N GLU A 17 -6.45 14.67 -2.79
CA GLU A 17 -7.60 13.93 -2.29
C GLU A 17 -7.22 12.71 -1.43
N LEU A 18 -5.99 12.19 -1.59
CA LEU A 18 -5.48 11.09 -0.78
C LEU A 18 -4.94 11.55 0.58
N TYR A 19 -4.85 12.87 0.81
CA TYR A 19 -4.43 13.40 2.10
C TYR A 19 -5.48 13.09 3.18
N ALA A 20 -5.07 12.31 4.18
CA ALA A 20 -5.95 11.81 5.24
C ALA A 20 -7.17 11.01 4.73
N ALA A 21 -7.04 10.38 3.56
CA ALA A 21 -8.06 9.49 3.01
C ALA A 21 -8.24 8.23 3.88
N SER A 22 -9.48 7.73 3.95
CA SER A 22 -9.80 6.46 4.60
C SER A 22 -9.29 5.28 3.78
N GLU A 23 -9.23 4.10 4.40
CA GLU A 23 -8.91 2.84 3.72
C GLU A 23 -9.82 2.57 2.52
N GLY A 24 -11.11 2.90 2.64
CA GLY A 24 -12.07 2.75 1.53
C GLY A 24 -11.79 3.69 0.36
N GLN A 25 -11.41 4.95 0.64
CA GLN A 25 -11.03 5.91 -0.40
C GLN A 25 -9.73 5.51 -1.10
N LEU A 26 -8.74 5.03 -0.32
CA LEU A 26 -7.48 4.54 -0.87
C LEU A 26 -7.69 3.27 -1.71
N LEU A 27 -8.54 2.33 -1.25
CA LEU A 27 -8.91 1.14 -2.01
C LEU A 27 -9.61 1.52 -3.32
N GLN A 28 -10.57 2.45 -3.27
CA GLN A 28 -11.26 2.94 -4.48
C GLN A 28 -10.27 3.54 -5.48
N ARG A 29 -9.24 4.26 -4.98
CA ARG A 29 -8.22 4.82 -5.86
C ARG A 29 -7.35 3.74 -6.51
N LEU A 30 -6.99 2.70 -5.77
CA LEU A 30 -6.28 1.53 -6.32
C LEU A 30 -7.13 0.82 -7.37
N GLN A 31 -8.43 0.63 -7.11
CA GLN A 31 -9.38 0.02 -8.04
C GLN A 31 -9.57 0.82 -9.35
N ALA A 32 -9.24 2.12 -9.34
CA ALA A 32 -9.30 2.98 -10.51
C ALA A 32 -8.01 3.00 -11.34
N LEU A 33 -6.96 2.25 -10.94
CA LEU A 33 -5.73 2.16 -11.72
C LEU A 33 -5.96 1.48 -13.08
N PRO A 34 -5.25 1.89 -14.14
CA PRO A 34 -5.26 1.17 -15.40
C PRO A 34 -4.69 -0.25 -15.22
N GLU A 35 -5.29 -1.24 -15.89
CA GLU A 35 -4.79 -2.63 -15.86
C GLU A 35 -3.40 -2.81 -16.50
N SER A 36 -2.88 -1.78 -17.17
CA SER A 36 -1.49 -1.76 -17.65
C SER A 36 -0.45 -1.48 -16.55
N VAL A 37 -0.89 -1.22 -15.31
CA VAL A 37 -0.01 -0.98 -14.17
C VAL A 37 0.28 -2.30 -13.47
N ASP A 38 1.48 -2.85 -13.62
CA ASP A 38 1.85 -4.12 -12.99
C ASP A 38 2.11 -3.98 -11.47
N SER A 39 2.53 -2.80 -11.02
CA SER A 39 2.85 -2.53 -9.62
C SER A 39 2.69 -1.04 -9.30
N VAL A 40 2.24 -0.73 -8.08
CA VAL A 40 2.06 0.63 -7.59
C VAL A 40 2.62 0.78 -6.18
N MET A 41 3.23 1.94 -5.89
CA MET A 41 3.59 2.33 -4.53
C MET A 41 2.65 3.45 -4.08
N LEU A 42 1.83 3.16 -3.08
CA LEU A 42 0.95 4.14 -2.46
C LEU A 42 1.66 4.78 -1.26
N ILE A 43 1.77 6.11 -1.28
CA ILE A 43 2.34 6.90 -0.17
C ILE A 43 1.23 7.76 0.41
N GLY A 44 0.93 7.56 1.68
CA GLY A 44 -0.20 8.23 2.33
C GLY A 44 -0.01 8.38 3.84
N HIS A 45 -1.10 8.69 4.52
CA HIS A 45 -1.12 8.96 5.96
C HIS A 45 -1.90 7.89 6.74
N ASN A 46 -1.48 7.67 7.98
CA ASN A 46 -2.28 6.91 8.94
C ASN A 46 -3.44 7.75 9.50
N PRO A 47 -4.55 7.11 9.92
CA PRO A 47 -4.74 5.66 10.04
C PRO A 47 -5.09 4.95 8.72
N GLY A 48 -5.57 5.66 7.70
CA GLY A 48 -6.10 5.05 6.48
C GLY A 48 -5.14 4.09 5.77
N LEU A 49 -3.84 4.42 5.70
CA LEU A 49 -2.85 3.54 5.08
C LEU A 49 -2.64 2.23 5.87
N HIS A 50 -2.61 2.31 7.20
CA HIS A 50 -2.52 1.13 8.06
C HIS A 50 -3.75 0.24 7.90
N GLU A 51 -4.94 0.82 7.97
CA GLU A 51 -6.19 0.08 7.85
C GLU A 51 -6.33 -0.55 6.46
N LEU A 52 -5.94 0.14 5.39
CA LEU A 52 -5.91 -0.45 4.04
C LEU A 52 -5.01 -1.69 3.99
N ALA A 53 -3.80 -1.61 4.53
CA ALA A 53 -2.87 -2.73 4.53
C ALA A 53 -3.44 -3.93 5.32
N ARG A 54 -4.12 -3.68 6.46
CA ARG A 54 -4.80 -4.72 7.24
C ARG A 54 -5.98 -5.34 6.50
N VAL A 55 -6.77 -4.53 5.81
CA VAL A 55 -7.95 -4.97 5.07
C VAL A 55 -7.56 -5.83 3.87
N LEU A 56 -6.47 -5.49 3.16
CA LEU A 56 -6.02 -6.23 1.99
C LEU A 56 -5.30 -7.54 2.35
N ALA A 57 -4.47 -7.55 3.39
CA ALA A 57 -3.63 -8.69 3.72
C ALA A 57 -4.41 -9.82 4.43
N SER A 58 -4.61 -10.97 3.76
CA SER A 58 -5.26 -12.16 4.36
C SER A 58 -4.28 -13.15 4.99
N ARG A 59 -3.03 -13.15 4.55
CA ARG A 59 -1.97 -14.04 5.04
C ARG A 59 -0.59 -13.37 4.98
N GLY A 60 0.38 -13.99 5.64
CA GLY A 60 1.78 -13.55 5.66
C GLY A 60 2.39 -13.68 7.05
N ALA A 61 3.68 -14.00 7.13
CA ALA A 61 4.36 -14.21 8.42
C ALA A 61 4.41 -12.94 9.29
N GLU A 62 4.39 -11.77 8.64
CA GLU A 62 4.48 -10.46 9.29
C GLU A 62 3.11 -9.87 9.69
N LEU A 63 1.99 -10.56 9.42
CA LEU A 63 0.64 -10.08 9.76
C LEU A 63 0.50 -9.64 11.22
N PRO A 64 0.97 -10.39 12.24
CA PRO A 64 0.85 -9.94 13.62
C PRO A 64 1.54 -8.60 13.90
N ARG A 65 2.67 -8.33 13.21
CA ARG A 65 3.39 -7.06 13.35
C ARG A 65 2.67 -5.92 12.65
N LEU A 66 2.08 -6.19 11.48
CA LEU A 66 1.22 -5.25 10.78
C LEU A 66 -0.01 -4.91 11.64
N GLU A 67 -0.67 -5.90 12.25
CA GLU A 67 -1.84 -5.69 13.11
C GLU A 67 -1.54 -4.88 14.37
N GLU A 68 -0.34 -5.04 14.94
CA GLU A 68 0.09 -4.30 16.13
C GLU A 68 0.26 -2.80 15.84
N LYS A 69 0.95 -2.44 14.75
CA LYS A 69 1.27 -1.03 14.43
C LYS A 69 1.78 -0.84 13.01
N PHE A 70 1.64 0.39 12.52
CA PHE A 70 2.25 0.89 11.28
C PHE A 70 2.93 2.25 11.56
N PRO A 71 4.20 2.28 12.01
CA PRO A 71 4.85 3.54 12.36
C PRO A 71 5.13 4.39 11.12
N THR A 72 5.37 5.69 11.32
CA THR A 72 5.78 6.60 10.23
C THR A 72 6.96 6.02 9.45
N GLY A 73 6.85 5.99 8.12
CA GLY A 73 7.89 5.47 7.23
C GLY A 73 7.92 3.94 7.14
N ALA A 74 6.94 3.23 7.71
CA ALA A 74 6.78 1.80 7.46
C ALA A 74 6.35 1.53 6.01
N LEU A 75 6.73 0.37 5.51
CA LEU A 75 6.40 -0.15 4.19
C LEU A 75 5.86 -1.58 4.36
N ALA A 76 4.61 -1.80 3.92
CA ALA A 76 4.07 -3.13 3.71
C ALA A 76 4.16 -3.46 2.22
N ILE A 77 4.68 -4.65 1.91
CA ILE A 77 4.77 -5.15 0.54
C ILE A 77 3.73 -6.25 0.39
N LEU A 78 2.80 -6.02 -0.53
CA LEU A 78 1.64 -6.88 -0.76
C LEU A 78 1.75 -7.48 -2.17
N VAL A 79 1.52 -8.79 -2.29
CA VAL A 79 1.25 -9.45 -3.56
C VAL A 79 -0.24 -9.65 -3.67
N VAL A 80 -0.85 -8.97 -4.64
CA VAL A 80 -2.29 -9.04 -4.93
C VAL A 80 -2.58 -10.30 -5.76
N GLU A 81 -3.64 -11.00 -5.42
CA GLU A 81 -4.10 -12.22 -6.10
C GLU A 81 -5.29 -11.97 -7.03
N SER A 82 -5.93 -10.80 -6.94
CA SER A 82 -7.03 -10.38 -7.82
C SER A 82 -6.57 -10.35 -9.28
N GLU A 83 -7.47 -10.70 -10.19
CA GLU A 83 -7.21 -10.72 -11.64
C GLU A 83 -7.04 -9.31 -12.25
N SER A 84 -7.46 -8.27 -11.53
CA SER A 84 -7.43 -6.88 -11.97
C SER A 84 -7.43 -5.91 -10.79
N TRP A 85 -7.03 -4.66 -11.02
CA TRP A 85 -7.12 -3.60 -10.01
C TRP A 85 -8.58 -3.36 -9.61
N ALA A 86 -9.49 -3.32 -10.58
CA ALA A 86 -10.91 -3.11 -10.32
C ALA A 86 -11.54 -4.20 -9.44
N ALA A 87 -10.98 -5.41 -9.43
CA ALA A 87 -11.45 -6.52 -8.61
C ALA A 87 -10.79 -6.57 -7.21
N LEU A 88 -9.78 -5.74 -6.93
CA LEU A 88 -9.07 -5.71 -5.66
C LEU A 88 -10.03 -5.46 -4.49
N GLY A 89 -10.04 -6.37 -3.53
CA GLY A 89 -10.89 -6.29 -2.36
C GLY A 89 -10.22 -6.76 -1.06
N PRO A 90 -10.98 -6.75 0.05
CA PRO A 90 -10.50 -7.23 1.33
C PRO A 90 -10.02 -8.68 1.30
N GLY A 91 -8.83 -8.92 1.84
CA GLY A 91 -8.22 -10.25 1.91
C GLY A 91 -7.60 -10.76 0.61
N ASP A 92 -7.56 -9.96 -0.44
CA ASP A 92 -7.05 -10.36 -1.77
C ASP A 92 -5.52 -10.28 -1.91
N ALA A 93 -4.79 -10.04 -0.82
CA ALA A 93 -3.35 -9.93 -0.86
C ALA A 93 -2.62 -10.76 0.21
N GLU A 94 -1.41 -11.19 -0.14
CA GLU A 94 -0.41 -11.72 0.78
C GLU A 94 0.57 -10.63 1.19
N LEU A 95 0.79 -10.48 2.50
CA LEU A 95 1.88 -9.67 3.04
C LEU A 95 3.20 -10.44 2.94
N VAL A 96 3.99 -10.10 1.93
CA VAL A 96 5.26 -10.78 1.64
C VAL A 96 6.45 -10.16 2.37
N ASP A 97 6.36 -8.88 2.76
CA ASP A 97 7.38 -8.21 3.57
C ASP A 97 6.79 -7.02 4.34
N TYR A 98 7.42 -6.68 5.47
CA TYR A 98 7.05 -5.55 6.31
C TYR A 98 8.29 -4.89 6.92
N VAL A 99 8.61 -3.69 6.43
CA VAL A 99 9.79 -2.93 6.79
C VAL A 99 9.38 -1.73 7.63
N VAL A 100 10.05 -1.51 8.76
CA VAL A 100 9.91 -0.29 9.57
C VAL A 100 11.25 0.45 9.66
N PRO A 101 11.27 1.79 9.76
CA PRO A 101 12.52 2.56 9.69
C PRO A 101 13.59 2.14 10.71
N ARG A 102 13.18 1.72 11.91
CA ARG A 102 14.12 1.25 12.97
C ARG A 102 14.95 0.02 12.54
N GLN A 103 14.56 -0.68 11.48
CA GLN A 103 15.32 -1.82 10.95
C GLN A 103 16.39 -1.39 9.93
N LEU A 104 16.41 -0.12 9.50
CA LEU A 104 17.25 0.38 8.42
C LEU A 104 18.56 1.05 8.89
N GLY A 105 18.75 1.27 10.20
CA GLY A 105 19.95 1.86 10.80
C GLY A 105 19.69 2.58 12.11
#